data_AF-X8DK29-F1
#
_entry.id   AF-X8DK29-F1
#
_cell.length_a   1.000
_cell.length_b   1.000
_cell.length_c   1.000
_cell.angle_alpha   90.00
_cell.angle_beta   90.00
_cell.angle_gamma   90.00
#
_symmetry.space_group_name_H-M   'P 1'
#
loop_
_entity.id
_entity.type
_entity.pdbx_description
1 polymer ?
#
loop_
_entity_poly.entity_id
_entity_poly.type
_entity_poly.pdbx_seq_one_letter_code
_entity_poly.pdbx_strand_id
1 'polypeptide(L)'
;MQLVAVPGTWESSPQDDPLNPVQFPKALLLNVTRPITEQFDSSRVETYTVPYTAQFHNPLSGDKQMSYNDSRAEGTRGTVKAITDMNDKCPLTSYVLVGFSQGAVIAGDIASDIGNGRGPSTTTWCWV
;
A
#
# COMPACT_ATOMS: atom_id res chain seq x y z
N MET A 1 -10.82 -8.78 -7.61
CA MET A 1 -9.80 -7.71 -7.79
C MET A 1 -9.16 -7.41 -6.44
N GLN A 2 -8.00 -6.77 -6.40
CA GLN A 2 -7.37 -6.34 -5.16
C GLN A 2 -7.22 -4.82 -5.13
N LEU A 3 -7.65 -4.18 -4.06
CA LEU A 3 -7.35 -2.78 -3.78
C LEU A 3 -6.17 -2.72 -2.82
N VAL A 4 -5.04 -2.22 -3.30
CA VAL A 4 -3.83 -2.03 -2.50
C VAL A 4 -3.79 -0.57 -2.03
N ALA A 5 -3.86 -0.38 -0.72
CA ALA A 5 -3.77 0.92 -0.07
C ALA A 5 -2.39 1.09 0.58
N VAL A 6 -1.69 2.17 0.26
CA VAL A 6 -0.39 2.51 0.84
C VAL A 6 -0.56 3.72 1.77
N PRO A 7 -0.60 3.53 3.10
CA PRO A 7 -0.84 4.63 4.05
C PRO A 7 0.27 5.68 4.04
N GLY A 8 -0.05 6.87 4.58
CA GLY A 8 0.92 7.94 4.77
C GLY A 8 1.88 7.68 5.94
N THR A 9 2.75 8.67 6.16
CA THR A 9 3.64 8.67 7.33
C THR A 9 2.83 8.64 8.62
N TRP A 10 3.22 7.79 9.56
CA TRP A 10 2.58 7.53 10.85
C TRP A 10 1.17 6.93 10.77
N GLU A 11 0.85 6.28 9.65
CA GLU A 11 -0.44 5.64 9.40
C GLU A 11 -0.35 4.14 9.14
N SER A 12 0.84 3.54 9.33
CA SER A 12 1.08 2.10 9.19
C SER A 12 2.20 1.64 10.12
N SER A 13 2.31 0.33 10.28
CA SER A 13 3.36 -0.37 11.01
C SER A 13 3.61 -1.73 10.36
N PRO A 14 4.84 -2.29 10.39
CA PRO A 14 5.09 -3.64 9.89
C PRO A 14 4.36 -4.74 10.68
N GLN A 15 3.78 -4.40 11.84
CA GLN A 15 2.99 -5.32 12.66
C GLN A 15 1.48 -5.18 12.44
N ASP A 16 1.01 -4.22 11.64
CA ASP A 16 -0.42 -4.06 11.39
C ASP A 16 -0.94 -5.20 10.51
N ASP A 17 -2.20 -5.58 10.70
CA ASP A 17 -2.83 -6.61 9.87
C ASP A 17 -3.22 -5.98 8.52
N PRO A 18 -2.66 -6.43 7.38
CA PRO A 18 -2.94 -5.83 6.10
C PRO A 18 -4.40 -6.00 5.64
N LEU A 19 -5.09 -7.03 6.13
CA LEU A 19 -6.49 -7.30 5.80
C LEU A 19 -7.46 -6.68 6.81
N ASN A 20 -6.96 -6.26 7.97
CA ASN A 20 -7.75 -5.61 9.02
C ASN A 20 -6.92 -4.55 9.77
N PRO A 21 -6.56 -3.42 9.13
CA PRO A 21 -5.71 -2.40 9.74
C PRO A 21 -6.42 -1.68 10.90
N VAL A 22 -5.89 -1.85 12.11
CA VAL A 22 -6.51 -1.34 13.35
C VAL A 22 -5.57 -0.49 14.20
N GLN A 23 -4.25 -0.57 13.98
CA GLN A 23 -3.28 0.16 14.82
C GLN A 23 -3.39 1.68 14.67
N PHE A 24 -3.76 2.15 13.48
CA PHE A 24 -3.86 3.57 13.15
C PHE A 24 -5.29 3.94 12.76
N PRO A 25 -6.23 4.03 13.70
CA PRO A 25 -7.66 4.21 13.40
C PRO A 25 -8.00 5.55 12.73
N LYS A 26 -7.05 6.50 12.70
CA LYS A 26 -7.17 7.81 12.06
C LYS A 26 -6.46 7.89 10.70
N ALA A 27 -5.87 6.80 10.22
CA ALA A 27 -5.21 6.76 8.92
C ALA A 27 -6.20 7.15 7.81
N LEU A 28 -5.79 8.08 6.94
CA LEU A 28 -6.71 8.70 5.98
C LEU A 28 -7.39 7.69 5.07
N LEU A 29 -6.62 6.72 4.57
CA LEU A 29 -7.11 5.72 3.60
C LEU A 29 -8.12 4.74 4.20
N LEU A 30 -8.28 4.67 5.52
CA LEU A 30 -9.35 3.87 6.14
C LEU A 30 -10.74 4.39 5.80
N ASN A 31 -10.87 5.68 5.48
CA ASN A 31 -12.11 6.26 4.97
C ASN A 31 -12.46 5.79 3.55
N VAL A 32 -11.52 5.14 2.86
CA VAL A 32 -11.71 4.53 1.54
C VAL A 32 -11.84 3.02 1.66
N THR A 33 -10.91 2.36 2.38
CA THR A 33 -10.85 0.90 2.43
C THR A 33 -11.99 0.30 3.24
N ARG A 34 -12.35 0.84 4.42
CA ARG A 34 -13.41 0.27 5.26
C ARG A 34 -14.78 0.25 4.57
N PRO A 35 -15.26 1.36 3.97
CA PRO A 35 -16.54 1.31 3.24
C PRO A 35 -16.53 0.29 2.08
N ILE A 36 -15.38 0.07 1.43
CA ILE A 36 -15.26 -0.93 0.36
C ILE A 36 -15.36 -2.35 0.92
N THR A 37 -14.66 -2.65 2.01
CA THR A 37 -14.76 -3.96 2.70
C THR A 37 -16.18 -4.24 3.21
N GLU A 38 -16.91 -3.21 3.62
CA GLU A 38 -18.31 -3.34 4.07
C GLU A 38 -19.30 -3.51 2.90
N GLN A 39 -19.02 -2.91 1.74
CA GLN A 39 -19.93 -2.92 0.58
C GLN A 39 -19.74 -4.13 -0.33
N PHE A 40 -18.56 -4.74 -0.34
CA PHE A 40 -18.22 -5.82 -1.27
C PHE A 40 -17.65 -7.02 -0.53
N ASP A 41 -18.09 -8.22 -0.92
CA ASP A 41 -17.46 -9.45 -0.50
C ASP A 41 -16.00 -9.52 -0.95
N SER A 42 -15.15 -10.18 -0.17
CA SER A 42 -13.73 -10.39 -0.49
C SER A 42 -13.50 -11.14 -1.80
N SER A 43 -14.48 -11.95 -2.23
CA SER A 43 -14.47 -12.61 -3.55
C SER A 43 -14.55 -11.63 -4.72
N ARG A 44 -15.10 -10.43 -4.50
CA ARG A 44 -15.19 -9.35 -5.48
C ARG A 44 -14.01 -8.39 -5.36
N VAL A 45 -13.76 -7.86 -4.16
CA VAL A 45 -12.66 -6.93 -3.87
C VAL A 45 -11.99 -7.31 -2.55
N GLU A 46 -10.72 -7.66 -2.58
CA GLU A 46 -9.90 -7.76 -1.37
C GLU A 46 -9.18 -6.42 -1.14
N THR A 47 -9.41 -5.79 0.01
CA THR A 47 -8.66 -4.61 0.43
C THR A 47 -7.40 -5.04 1.18
N TYR A 48 -6.25 -4.57 0.74
CA TYR A 48 -4.95 -4.85 1.34
C TYR A 48 -4.24 -3.54 1.69
N THR A 49 -4.04 -3.27 2.98
CA THR A 49 -3.32 -2.08 3.45
C THR A 49 -1.87 -2.45 3.73
N VAL A 50 -0.91 -1.79 3.08
CA VAL A 50 0.51 -2.17 3.15
C VAL A 50 1.06 -1.94 4.56
N PRO A 51 1.53 -3.00 5.26
CA PRO A 51 2.14 -2.89 6.57
C PRO A 51 3.63 -2.55 6.39
N TYR A 52 4.02 -1.34 6.77
CA TYR A 52 5.40 -0.88 6.69
C TYR A 52 5.64 0.20 7.76
N THR A 53 6.90 0.54 7.99
CA THR A 53 7.32 1.42 9.08
C THR A 53 6.70 2.81 9.01
N ALA A 54 6.47 3.34 7.80
CA ALA A 54 5.79 4.61 7.57
C ALA A 54 6.33 5.78 8.42
N GLN A 55 7.64 5.90 8.56
CA GLN A 55 8.27 6.93 9.38
C GLN A 55 8.96 8.00 8.56
N PHE A 56 9.25 9.11 9.24
CA PHE A 56 10.02 10.22 8.70
C PHE A 56 10.90 10.77 9.84
N HIS A 57 12.16 10.36 9.86
CA HIS A 57 13.14 10.91 10.78
C HIS A 57 13.43 12.38 10.49
N ASN A 58 13.35 13.22 11.52
CA ASN A 58 13.81 14.61 11.47
C ASN A 58 15.22 14.70 12.08
N PRO A 59 16.27 15.01 11.29
CA PRO A 59 17.65 15.08 11.79
C PRO A 59 17.90 16.15 12.86
N LEU A 60 16.99 17.11 13.01
CA LEU A 60 17.05 18.16 14.02
C LEU A 60 16.34 17.77 15.33
N SER A 61 15.64 16.65 15.34
CA SER A 61 14.95 16.12 16.52
C SER A 61 15.80 15.01 17.18
N GLY A 62 15.47 14.69 18.43
CA GLY A 62 16.01 13.50 19.12
C GLY A 62 15.20 12.22 18.87
N ASP A 63 14.34 12.20 17.84
CA ASP A 63 13.51 11.04 17.54
C ASP A 63 14.35 9.86 17.02
N LYS A 64 13.88 8.64 17.26
CA LYS A 64 14.55 7.39 16.86
C LYS A 64 13.85 6.74 15.66
N GLN A 65 13.28 7.56 14.79
CA GLN A 65 12.53 7.07 13.64
C GLN A 65 13.47 6.54 12.55
N MET A 66 12.94 5.64 11.73
CA MET A 66 13.53 5.25 10.47
C MET A 66 13.63 6.45 9.52
N SER A 67 14.70 6.50 8.73
CA SER A 67 14.86 7.54 7.71
C SER A 67 13.72 7.48 6.69
N TYR A 68 13.36 8.63 6.12
CA TYR A 68 12.34 8.66 5.06
C TYR A 68 12.70 7.75 3.88
N ASN A 69 13.97 7.71 3.50
CA ASN A 69 14.44 6.90 2.38
C ASN A 69 14.28 5.40 2.66
N ASP A 70 14.66 4.95 3.86
CA ASP A 70 14.53 3.55 4.24
C ASP A 70 13.05 3.17 4.37
N SER A 71 12.23 4.04 4.97
CA SER A 71 10.79 3.84 5.12
C SER A 71 10.07 3.76 3.77
N ARG A 72 10.38 4.67 2.83
CA ARG A 72 9.87 4.61 1.46
C ARG A 72 10.31 3.32 0.76
N ALA A 73 11.59 2.97 0.84
CA ALA A 73 12.11 1.77 0.20
C ALA A 73 11.48 0.48 0.76
N GLU A 74 11.24 0.43 2.08
CA GLU A 74 10.50 -0.66 2.72
C GLU A 74 9.06 -0.74 2.23
N GLY A 75 8.33 0.38 2.22
CA GLY A 75 6.95 0.42 1.75
C GLY A 75 6.84 0.05 0.26
N THR A 76 7.79 0.46 -0.59
CA THR A 76 7.87 0.01 -1.99
C THR A 76 8.06 -1.50 -2.09
N ARG A 77 9.00 -2.08 -1.34
CA ARG A 77 9.21 -3.54 -1.33
C ARG A 77 7.97 -4.29 -0.84
N GLY A 78 7.33 -3.80 0.23
CA GLY A 78 6.10 -4.38 0.78
C GLY A 78 4.95 -4.38 -0.22
N THR A 79 4.75 -3.25 -0.89
CA THR A 79 3.68 -3.09 -1.90
C THR A 79 3.94 -3.98 -3.12
N VAL A 80 5.16 -3.98 -3.66
CA VAL A 80 5.54 -4.84 -4.80
C VAL A 80 5.38 -6.31 -4.43
N LYS A 81 5.79 -6.70 -3.22
CA LYS A 81 5.61 -8.07 -2.72
C LYS A 81 4.13 -8.45 -2.65
N ALA A 82 3.27 -7.60 -2.10
CA ALA A 82 1.84 -7.88 -2.01
C ALA A 82 1.19 -8.10 -3.39
N ILE A 83 1.53 -7.22 -4.36
CA ILE A 83 1.04 -7.33 -5.74
C ILE A 83 1.56 -8.61 -6.40
N THR A 84 2.85 -8.91 -6.26
CA THR A 84 3.49 -10.12 -6.82
C THR A 84 2.87 -11.39 -6.25
N ASP A 85 2.75 -11.47 -4.91
CA ASP A 85 2.16 -12.63 -4.24
C ASP A 85 0.71 -12.87 -4.69
N MET A 86 -0.08 -11.80 -4.89
CA MET A 86 -1.44 -11.92 -5.41
C MET A 86 -1.46 -12.30 -6.90
N ASN A 87 -0.53 -11.80 -7.71
CA ASN A 87 -0.44 -12.11 -9.13
C ASN A 87 -0.06 -13.58 -9.35
N ASP A 88 0.88 -14.10 -8.55
CA ASP A 88 1.31 -15.49 -8.61
C ASP A 88 0.20 -16.45 -8.19
N LYS A 89 -0.61 -16.08 -7.18
CA LYS A 89 -1.76 -16.87 -6.74
C LYS A 89 -2.95 -16.76 -7.70
N CYS A 90 -3.21 -15.57 -8.20
CA CYS A 90 -4.40 -15.21 -8.96
C CYS A 90 -4.01 -14.31 -10.16
N PRO A 91 -3.48 -14.86 -11.27
CA PRO A 91 -2.96 -14.06 -12.40
C PRO A 91 -3.99 -13.17 -13.10
N LEU A 92 -5.28 -13.49 -12.94
CA LEU A 92 -6.41 -12.74 -13.51
C LEU A 92 -6.93 -11.63 -12.57
N THR A 93 -6.36 -11.47 -11.39
CA THR A 93 -6.75 -10.39 -10.47
C THR A 93 -6.37 -9.05 -11.08
N SER A 94 -7.37 -8.20 -11.34
CA SER A 94 -7.13 -6.78 -11.59
C SER A 94 -6.86 -6.05 -10.28
N TYR A 95 -6.23 -4.89 -10.38
CA TYR A 95 -5.80 -4.13 -9.22
C TYR A 95 -6.23 -2.67 -9.28
N VAL A 96 -6.46 -2.10 -8.10
CA VAL A 96 -6.60 -0.67 -7.83
C VAL A 96 -5.51 -0.30 -6.83
N LEU A 97 -4.71 0.73 -7.12
CA LEU A 97 -3.63 1.19 -6.25
C LEU A 97 -3.93 2.60 -5.77
N VAL A 98 -4.01 2.80 -4.46
CA VAL A 98 -4.24 4.11 -3.83
C VAL A 98 -3.16 4.38 -2.79
N GLY A 99 -2.73 5.64 -2.69
CA GLY A 99 -1.69 6.05 -1.75
C GLY A 99 -1.93 7.45 -1.20
N PHE A 100 -1.44 7.70 0.02
CA PHE A 100 -1.51 9.03 0.65
C PHE A 100 -0.13 9.48 1.15
N SER A 101 0.23 10.75 0.93
CA SER A 101 1.49 11.34 1.39
C SER A 101 2.74 10.50 0.99
N GLN A 102 3.51 9.96 1.94
CA GLN A 102 4.60 9.01 1.66
C GLN A 102 4.13 7.81 0.81
N GLY A 103 2.97 7.25 1.14
CA GLY A 103 2.35 6.16 0.38
C GLY A 103 1.91 6.57 -1.03
N ALA A 104 1.58 7.84 -1.26
CA ALA A 104 1.27 8.34 -2.62
C ALA A 104 2.51 8.34 -3.51
N VAL A 105 3.68 8.70 -2.96
CA VAL A 105 4.95 8.62 -3.69
C VAL A 105 5.28 7.17 -4.03
N ILE A 106 5.15 6.25 -3.06
CA ILE A 106 5.38 4.81 -3.27
C ILE A 106 4.44 4.26 -4.36
N ALA A 107 3.15 4.56 -4.26
CA ALA A 107 2.15 4.14 -5.24
C ALA A 107 2.45 4.71 -6.64
N GLY A 108 2.87 5.97 -6.71
CA GLY A 108 3.26 6.64 -7.96
C GLY A 108 4.51 6.04 -8.61
N ASP A 109 5.52 5.69 -7.83
CA ASP A 109 6.72 5.01 -8.35
C ASP A 109 6.37 3.65 -8.96
N ILE A 110 5.58 2.85 -8.24
CA ILE A 110 5.13 1.53 -8.70
C ILE A 110 4.25 1.67 -9.95
N ALA A 111 3.36 2.65 -9.96
CA ALA A 111 2.55 2.98 -11.12
C ALA A 111 3.41 3.34 -12.34
N SER A 112 4.46 4.12 -12.14
CA SER A 112 5.43 4.47 -13.19
C SER A 112 6.13 3.22 -13.73
N ASP A 113 6.58 2.30 -12.87
CA ASP A 113 7.20 1.05 -13.31
C ASP A 113 6.24 0.16 -14.09
N ILE A 114 5.00 -0.01 -13.62
CA ILE A 114 3.97 -0.75 -14.33
C ILE A 114 3.68 -0.12 -15.70
N GLY A 115 3.45 1.20 -15.75
CA GLY A 115 3.15 1.93 -16.98
C GLY A 115 4.27 1.89 -18.02
N ASN A 116 5.51 1.57 -17.60
CA ASN A 116 6.67 1.43 -18.46
C ASN A 116 7.14 -0.03 -18.62
N GLY A 117 6.31 -1.02 -18.28
CA GLY A 117 6.63 -2.45 -18.49
C GLY A 117 7.74 -3.01 -17.61
N ARG A 118 8.07 -2.33 -16.50
CA ARG A 118 9.00 -2.79 -15.46
C ARG A 118 8.28 -3.34 -14.22
N GLY A 119 6.95 -3.34 -14.24
CA GLY A 119 6.12 -3.69 -13.10
C GLY A 119 6.09 -5.18 -12.76
N PRO A 120 5.69 -5.54 -11.52
CA PRO A 120 5.61 -6.92 -11.06
C PRO A 120 4.45 -7.73 -11.64
N SER A 121 3.53 -7.10 -12.38
CA SER A 121 2.38 -7.76 -13.02
C SER A 121 2.24 -7.28 -14.46
N THR A 122 1.87 -8.20 -15.36
CA THR A 122 1.55 -7.94 -16.78
C THR A 122 0.06 -7.69 -17.03
N THR A 123 -0.78 -7.75 -15.99
CA THR A 123 -2.24 -7.66 -16.09
C THR A 123 -2.74 -6.22 -16.18
N THR A 124 -3.85 -5.98 -16.88
CA THR A 124 -4.47 -4.65 -17.08
C THR A 124 -4.89 -3.98 -15.76
N TRP A 125 -4.38 -2.77 -15.50
CA TRP A 125 -4.68 -1.94 -14.31
C TRP A 125 -5.76 -0.91 -14.61
N CYS A 126 -6.66 -0.66 -13.65
CA CYS A 126 -7.65 0.42 -13.74
C CYS A 126 -7.23 1.57 -12.83
N TRP A 127 -6.92 2.73 -13.43
CA TRP A 127 -6.59 3.95 -12.71
C TRP A 127 -7.87 4.66 -12.28
N VAL A 128 -7.96 5.07 -11.01
CA VAL A 128 -9.05 5.90 -10.49
C VAL A 128 -8.47 7.17 -9.90
#